data_AF-A0AA46SJ71-F1
#
_entry.id   AF-A0AA46SJ71-F1
#
_cell.length_a   1.000
_cell.length_b   1.000
_cell.length_c   1.000
_cell.angle_alpha   90.00
_cell.angle_beta   90.00
_cell.angle_gamma   90.00
#
_symmetry.space_group_name_H-M   'P 1'
#
loop_
_entity.id
_entity.type
_entity.pdbx_description
1 polymer ?
#
loop_
_entity_poly.entity_id
_entity_poly.type
_entity_poly.pdbx_seq_one_letter_code
_entity_poly.pdbx_strand_id
1 'polypeptide(L)'
;MYYTPYTHQNPYYANVPAHTYGSAAGYWAYPNDLAFNSYRSFYGDSREILKDYGSNPFVININEAAKQNSTYRTALWTGNHLQVTLMSLNAGEDIGLEIHPDVDQFLRIEQGQGIVQMGKSKDNLSFQWRIFDDSAIMIPAGMWHNVTNTGNVPLKLYSIYAPPNHPFGTVHKTKADAMAMEEGLANGNGKTATFGKTPDEWVRHTEFLVKEGLEDVKRGINMTHILQEFILMGVLVGKGYSPEKAYETVEEWERTGKSKLLQESKNM
;
A
#
# COMPACT_ATOMS: atom_id res chain seq x y z
N MET A 1 28.52 -27.82 -46.58
CA MET A 1 27.13 -27.32 -46.64
C MET A 1 26.94 -26.32 -45.51
N TYR A 2 26.13 -25.30 -45.77
CA TYR A 2 26.13 -23.99 -45.13
C TYR A 2 25.59 -23.93 -43.69
N TYR A 3 26.15 -22.96 -42.96
CA TYR A 3 25.70 -22.21 -41.76
C TYR A 3 24.18 -21.90 -41.74
N THR A 4 23.46 -21.79 -40.62
CA THR A 4 23.53 -20.79 -39.53
C THR A 4 22.69 -21.20 -38.31
N PRO A 5 23.11 -20.88 -37.06
CA PRO A 5 22.24 -20.88 -35.87
C PRO A 5 21.61 -19.50 -35.63
N TYR A 6 20.32 -19.46 -35.26
CA TYR A 6 19.63 -18.22 -34.88
C TYR A 6 19.98 -17.81 -33.44
N THR A 7 20.77 -16.75 -33.32
CA THR A 7 20.94 -15.95 -32.10
C THR A 7 19.93 -14.81 -32.12
N HIS A 8 18.95 -14.81 -31.22
CA HIS A 8 18.17 -13.61 -30.95
C HIS A 8 18.95 -12.69 -30.00
N GLN A 9 19.66 -11.73 -30.59
CA GLN A 9 20.09 -10.50 -29.94
C GLN A 9 18.88 -9.57 -29.83
N ASN A 10 18.67 -8.97 -28.66
CA ASN A 10 17.63 -7.99 -28.40
C ASN A 10 18.31 -6.61 -28.22
N PRO A 11 18.25 -5.68 -29.18
CA PRO A 11 18.87 -4.37 -29.07
C PRO A 11 17.79 -3.30 -28.87
N TYR A 12 17.68 -2.76 -27.67
CA TYR A 12 17.01 -1.48 -27.46
C TYR A 12 17.90 -0.56 -26.61
N TYR A 13 18.96 -0.06 -27.24
CA TYR A 13 19.50 1.26 -26.93
C TYR A 13 18.68 2.27 -27.73
N ALA A 14 17.80 3.02 -27.06
CA ALA A 14 17.14 4.16 -27.67
C ALA A 14 18.13 5.33 -27.72
N ASN A 15 18.59 5.65 -28.93
CA ASN A 15 19.36 6.85 -29.25
C ASN A 15 18.53 8.11 -28.94
N VAL A 16 19.16 9.05 -28.23
CA VAL A 16 18.67 10.42 -28.04
C VAL A 16 19.06 11.24 -29.28
N PRO A 17 18.17 12.01 -29.92
CA PRO A 17 18.58 12.88 -31.03
C PRO A 17 19.36 14.08 -30.51
N ALA A 18 20.66 14.12 -30.82
CA ALA A 18 21.49 15.30 -30.68
C ALA A 18 21.27 16.24 -31.86
N HIS A 19 20.66 17.39 -31.62
CA HIS A 19 20.66 18.51 -32.56
C HIS A 19 21.45 19.67 -31.95
N THR A 20 22.68 19.83 -32.41
CA THR A 20 23.56 20.98 -32.16
C THR A 20 23.41 21.98 -33.30
N TYR A 21 22.96 23.19 -32.99
CA TYR A 21 23.30 24.41 -33.74
C TYR A 21 23.58 25.53 -32.73
N GLY A 22 24.70 26.22 -32.93
CA GLY A 22 25.34 27.06 -31.92
C GLY A 22 24.84 28.49 -31.82
N SER A 23 25.16 29.07 -30.66
CA SER A 23 25.48 30.47 -30.36
C SER A 23 24.51 31.58 -30.78
N ALA A 24 23.75 32.11 -29.81
CA ALA A 24 23.67 33.55 -29.54
C ALA A 24 23.09 33.80 -28.14
N ALA A 25 23.66 34.77 -27.43
CA ALA A 25 23.32 35.19 -26.08
C ALA A 25 21.90 35.78 -25.96
N GLY A 26 21.22 35.51 -24.84
CA GLY A 26 19.94 36.13 -24.51
C GLY A 26 19.48 35.71 -23.11
N TYR A 27 19.82 36.53 -22.12
CA TYR A 27 19.37 36.42 -20.74
C TYR A 27 17.83 36.41 -20.64
N TRP A 28 17.25 35.29 -20.21
CA TRP A 28 15.91 35.25 -19.58
C TRP A 28 15.90 34.16 -18.51
N ALA A 29 15.99 34.60 -17.25
CA ALA A 29 15.86 33.74 -16.08
C ALA A 29 14.37 33.42 -15.84
N TYR A 30 14.03 32.13 -15.78
CA TYR A 30 12.79 31.64 -15.17
C TYR A 30 13.14 30.76 -13.97
N PRO A 31 12.63 31.05 -12.76
CA PRO A 31 12.98 30.30 -11.56
C PRO A 31 12.02 29.13 -11.38
N ASN A 32 12.50 27.89 -11.60
CA ASN A 32 11.99 26.67 -10.94
C ASN A 32 12.75 25.41 -11.42
N ASP A 33 14.04 25.31 -11.10
CA ASP A 33 14.85 24.09 -11.32
C ASP A 33 15.19 23.38 -9.99
N LEU A 34 14.23 23.32 -9.06
CA LEU A 34 14.35 22.53 -7.82
C LEU A 34 13.57 21.22 -7.84
N ALA A 35 12.88 20.88 -8.94
CA ALA A 35 12.04 19.68 -9.03
C ALA A 35 12.62 18.53 -9.88
N PHE A 36 13.79 18.71 -10.50
CA PHE A 36 14.38 17.72 -11.41
C PHE A 36 15.60 16.98 -10.87
N ASN A 37 15.99 17.22 -9.61
CA ASN A 37 17.23 16.67 -9.03
C ASN A 37 17.06 15.44 -8.13
N SER A 38 15.88 14.82 -8.06
CA SER A 38 15.69 13.53 -7.36
C SER A 38 15.81 12.30 -8.27
N TYR A 39 15.96 12.47 -9.58
CA TYR A 39 16.02 11.36 -10.56
C TYR A 39 17.45 10.88 -10.88
N ARG A 40 18.35 10.93 -9.90
CA ARG A 40 19.66 10.27 -9.98
C ARG A 40 20.03 9.68 -8.64
N SER A 41 19.64 8.43 -8.41
CA SER A 41 20.48 7.53 -7.62
C SER A 41 20.77 6.30 -8.47
N PHE A 42 22.05 6.20 -8.83
CA PHE A 42 22.66 5.12 -9.60
C PHE A 42 22.87 3.91 -8.68
N TYR A 43 22.47 2.73 -9.14
CA TYR A 43 23.05 1.41 -8.83
C TYR A 43 23.78 1.29 -7.48
N GLY A 44 23.00 1.28 -6.40
CA GLY A 44 23.41 0.84 -5.07
C GLY A 44 22.25 0.07 -4.47
N ASP A 45 22.55 -1.05 -3.81
CA ASP A 45 21.63 -1.96 -3.11
C ASP A 45 20.61 -1.19 -2.25
N SER A 46 19.51 -0.77 -2.86
CA SER A 46 18.47 0.06 -2.25
C SER A 46 17.16 -0.67 -2.46
N ARG A 47 16.91 -1.64 -1.58
CA ARG A 47 15.58 -2.24 -1.45
C ARG A 47 14.58 -1.13 -1.19
N GLU A 48 13.61 -0.98 -2.09
CA GLU A 48 12.53 0.00 -1.95
C GLU A 48 11.77 -0.27 -0.65
N ILE A 49 11.39 0.77 0.10
CA ILE A 49 10.67 0.58 1.37
C ILE A 49 9.21 0.26 1.04
N LEU A 50 8.83 -1.02 1.12
CA LEU A 50 7.45 -1.43 0.87
C LEU A 50 6.54 -1.06 2.05
N LYS A 51 5.65 -0.10 1.81
CA LYS A 51 4.58 0.34 2.72
C LYS A 51 3.41 0.88 1.91
N ASP A 52 2.29 1.15 2.56
CA ASP A 52 1.16 1.82 1.91
C ASP A 52 1.43 3.33 1.78
N TYR A 53 1.53 3.83 0.54
CA TYR A 53 1.77 5.23 0.23
C TYR A 53 0.49 6.10 0.21
N GLY A 54 -0.68 5.48 0.43
CA GLY A 54 -1.98 6.16 0.49
C GLY A 54 -2.37 6.75 -0.85
N SER A 55 -3.29 7.73 -0.86
CA SER A 55 -3.80 8.33 -2.10
C SER A 55 -2.86 9.36 -2.77
N ASN A 56 -1.59 9.41 -2.36
CA ASN A 56 -0.63 10.37 -2.89
C ASN A 56 -0.20 10.01 -4.33
N PRO A 57 0.16 11.01 -5.17
CA PRO A 57 0.85 10.73 -6.43
C PRO A 57 2.09 9.87 -6.19
N PHE A 58 2.18 8.73 -6.88
CA PHE A 58 3.16 7.70 -6.58
C PHE A 58 3.65 7.02 -7.87
N VAL A 59 4.96 6.81 -7.95
CA VAL A 59 5.63 6.11 -9.07
C VAL A 59 6.62 5.13 -8.45
N ILE A 60 6.59 3.88 -8.91
CA ILE A 60 7.49 2.82 -8.46
C ILE A 60 7.73 1.83 -9.59
N ASN A 61 8.87 1.14 -9.56
CA ASN A 61 9.06 -0.07 -10.34
C ASN A 61 8.26 -1.23 -9.72
N ILE A 62 7.05 -1.46 -10.22
CA ILE A 62 6.14 -2.47 -9.63
C ILE A 62 6.67 -3.90 -9.77
N ASN A 63 7.44 -4.21 -10.83
CA ASN A 63 8.06 -5.52 -11.03
C ASN A 63 9.06 -5.83 -9.92
N GLU A 64 9.95 -4.88 -9.62
CA GLU A 64 10.94 -5.01 -8.55
C GLU A 64 10.26 -5.06 -7.17
N ALA A 65 9.28 -4.19 -6.93
CA ALA A 65 8.54 -4.16 -5.68
C ALA A 65 7.82 -5.50 -5.39
N ALA A 66 7.14 -6.07 -6.38
CA ALA A 66 6.47 -7.36 -6.26
C ALA A 66 7.46 -8.50 -6.01
N LYS A 67 8.59 -8.52 -6.72
CA LYS A 67 9.64 -9.53 -6.53
C LYS A 67 10.32 -9.43 -5.17
N GLN A 68 10.52 -8.20 -4.67
CA GLN A 68 11.11 -7.93 -3.36
C GLN A 68 10.17 -8.34 -2.21
N ASN A 69 8.85 -8.21 -2.37
CA ASN A 69 7.89 -8.52 -1.32
C ASN A 69 7.98 -9.99 -0.90
N SER A 70 8.15 -10.24 0.40
CA SER A 70 8.23 -11.60 0.98
C SER A 70 7.04 -11.96 1.87
N THR A 71 6.08 -11.05 2.03
CA THR A 71 4.88 -11.28 2.85
C THR A 71 3.77 -11.89 1.99
N TYR A 72 2.82 -12.55 2.66
CA TYR A 72 1.60 -13.02 1.98
C TYR A 72 0.84 -11.85 1.33
N ARG A 73 0.68 -10.73 2.03
CA ARG A 73 0.03 -9.52 1.50
C ARG A 73 0.65 -8.25 2.11
N THR A 74 0.98 -7.27 1.28
CA THR A 74 1.37 -5.91 1.70
C THR A 74 0.59 -4.90 0.87
N ALA A 75 -0.20 -4.04 1.50
CA ALA A 75 -0.78 -2.88 0.83
C ALA A 75 0.35 -1.91 0.43
N LEU A 76 0.39 -1.55 -0.85
CA LEU A 76 1.37 -0.64 -1.42
C LEU A 76 0.77 0.74 -1.66
N TRP A 77 -0.49 0.80 -2.09
CA TRP A 77 -1.16 2.07 -2.36
C TRP A 77 -2.67 1.90 -2.17
N THR A 78 -3.27 2.68 -1.28
CA THR A 78 -4.72 2.67 -1.06
C THR A 78 -5.30 4.06 -1.32
N GLY A 79 -6.12 4.19 -2.36
CA GLY A 79 -6.86 5.40 -2.69
C GLY A 79 -8.35 5.28 -2.47
N ASN A 80 -9.12 6.21 -3.00
CA ASN A 80 -10.59 6.21 -2.85
C ASN A 80 -11.30 5.24 -3.80
N HIS A 81 -10.65 4.85 -4.90
CA HIS A 81 -11.28 4.11 -6.00
C HIS A 81 -10.57 2.80 -6.34
N LEU A 82 -9.31 2.64 -5.94
CA LEU A 82 -8.60 1.40 -6.10
C LEU A 82 -7.55 1.21 -5.00
N GLN A 83 -7.12 -0.03 -4.82
CA GLN A 83 -6.04 -0.41 -3.92
C GLN A 83 -5.08 -1.35 -4.65
N VAL A 84 -3.78 -1.13 -4.46
CA VAL A 84 -2.70 -2.00 -4.95
C VAL A 84 -2.08 -2.74 -3.77
N THR A 85 -2.01 -4.06 -3.86
CA THR A 85 -1.32 -4.93 -2.89
C THR A 85 -0.26 -5.78 -3.58
N LEU A 86 0.79 -6.14 -2.86
CA LEU A 86 1.83 -7.08 -3.26
C LEU A 86 1.62 -8.40 -2.54
N MET A 87 1.83 -9.52 -3.21
CA MET A 87 1.69 -10.85 -2.61
C MET A 87 2.84 -11.77 -3.00
N SER A 88 3.21 -12.64 -2.07
CA SER A 88 4.17 -13.72 -2.27
C SER A 88 3.59 -15.01 -1.75
N LEU A 89 3.35 -15.97 -2.64
CA LEU A 89 2.85 -17.31 -2.28
C LEU A 89 4.00 -18.31 -2.40
N ASN A 90 4.30 -19.03 -1.32
CA ASN A 90 5.29 -20.11 -1.35
C ASN A 90 4.81 -21.27 -2.26
N ALA A 91 5.72 -22.19 -2.57
CA ALA A 91 5.38 -23.36 -3.37
C ALA A 91 4.25 -24.16 -2.71
N GLY A 92 3.19 -24.44 -3.46
CA GLY A 92 2.00 -25.14 -2.97
C GLY A 92 1.01 -24.28 -2.18
N GLU A 93 1.35 -23.03 -1.84
CA GLU A 93 0.38 -22.09 -1.26
C GLU A 93 -0.56 -21.55 -2.33
N ASP A 94 -1.76 -21.18 -1.89
CA ASP A 94 -2.76 -20.47 -2.66
C ASP A 94 -3.25 -19.23 -1.91
N ILE A 95 -3.93 -18.34 -2.62
CA ILE A 95 -4.62 -17.20 -2.00
C ILE A 95 -5.69 -17.73 -1.02
N GLY A 96 -6.44 -18.75 -1.46
CA GLY A 96 -7.64 -19.20 -0.79
C GLY A 96 -8.85 -18.89 -1.65
N LEU A 97 -9.87 -19.73 -1.53
CA LEU A 97 -11.08 -19.57 -2.32
C LEU A 97 -11.92 -18.41 -1.78
N GLU A 98 -11.98 -17.33 -2.55
CA GLU A 98 -12.61 -16.07 -2.19
C GLU A 98 -13.67 -15.65 -3.22
N ILE A 99 -14.50 -14.68 -2.84
CA ILE A 99 -15.45 -13.98 -3.72
C ILE A 99 -15.59 -12.54 -3.22
N HIS A 100 -15.60 -11.58 -4.14
CA HIS A 100 -15.92 -10.19 -3.82
C HIS A 100 -17.18 -9.77 -4.58
N PRO A 101 -18.33 -9.54 -3.89
CA PRO A 101 -19.60 -9.29 -4.57
C PRO A 101 -19.62 -7.96 -5.35
N ASP A 102 -18.86 -6.96 -4.88
CA ASP A 102 -18.95 -5.58 -5.36
C ASP A 102 -17.60 -5.01 -5.82
N VAL A 103 -16.56 -5.86 -5.95
CA VAL A 103 -15.19 -5.45 -6.25
C VAL A 103 -14.67 -6.23 -7.45
N ASP A 104 -14.27 -5.53 -8.50
CA ASP A 104 -13.46 -6.12 -9.56
C ASP A 104 -12.01 -6.19 -9.08
N GLN A 105 -11.33 -7.28 -9.44
CA GLN A 105 -9.95 -7.49 -9.08
C GLN A 105 -9.11 -7.80 -10.33
N PHE A 106 -7.95 -7.16 -10.41
CA PHE A 106 -6.92 -7.43 -11.41
C PHE A 106 -5.69 -7.99 -10.71
N LEU A 107 -5.12 -9.08 -11.21
CA LEU A 107 -3.87 -9.63 -10.73
C LEU A 107 -2.87 -9.69 -11.88
N ARG A 108 -1.60 -9.39 -11.60
CA ARG A 108 -0.50 -9.61 -12.53
C ARG A 108 0.61 -10.41 -11.88
N ILE A 109 1.05 -11.45 -12.57
CA ILE A 109 2.15 -12.30 -12.15
C ILE A 109 3.47 -11.70 -12.64
N GLU A 110 4.41 -11.54 -11.72
CA GLU A 110 5.74 -10.95 -11.98
C GLU A 110 6.88 -11.97 -11.82
N GLN A 111 6.60 -13.13 -11.21
CA GLN A 111 7.55 -14.24 -11.09
C GLN A 111 6.83 -15.52 -10.71
N GLY A 112 7.24 -16.65 -11.30
CA GLY A 112 6.78 -17.98 -10.91
C GLY A 112 5.69 -18.51 -11.84
N GLN A 113 5.02 -19.57 -11.40
CA GLN A 113 3.95 -20.21 -12.16
C GLN A 113 2.85 -20.71 -11.23
N GLY A 114 1.63 -20.78 -11.74
CA GLY A 114 0.48 -21.18 -10.96
C GLY A 114 -0.68 -21.65 -11.82
N ILE A 115 -1.81 -21.86 -11.15
CA ILE A 115 -3.10 -22.08 -11.78
C ILE A 115 -4.08 -21.09 -11.16
N VAL A 116 -4.87 -20.43 -12.02
CA VAL A 116 -6.05 -19.69 -11.60
C VAL A 116 -7.29 -20.55 -11.84
N GLN A 117 -8.22 -20.52 -10.90
CA GLN A 117 -9.52 -21.17 -10.99
C GLN A 117 -10.61 -20.15 -10.70
N MET A 118 -11.67 -20.11 -11.52
CA MET A 118 -12.79 -19.17 -11.37
C MET A 118 -14.13 -19.84 -11.69
N GLY A 119 -15.21 -19.41 -11.04
CA GLY A 119 -16.55 -19.94 -11.28
C GLY A 119 -17.68 -19.10 -10.68
N LYS A 120 -18.91 -19.39 -11.11
CA LYS A 120 -20.13 -18.73 -10.59
C LYS A 120 -20.57 -19.26 -9.23
N SER A 121 -20.08 -20.43 -8.80
CA SER A 121 -20.37 -21.00 -7.49
C SER A 121 -19.12 -21.60 -6.88
N LYS A 122 -19.10 -21.66 -5.54
CA LYS A 122 -18.00 -22.22 -4.75
C LYS A 122 -17.65 -23.65 -5.15
N ASP A 123 -18.67 -24.45 -5.48
CA ASP A 123 -18.53 -25.86 -5.81
C ASP A 123 -18.27 -26.14 -7.30
N ASN A 124 -18.24 -25.11 -8.15
CA ASN A 124 -18.04 -25.26 -9.59
C ASN A 124 -17.17 -24.14 -10.18
N LEU A 125 -15.86 -24.33 -10.10
CA LEU A 125 -14.84 -23.46 -10.71
C LEU A 125 -14.57 -23.89 -12.16
N SER A 126 -15.53 -23.61 -13.04
CA SER A 126 -15.53 -24.08 -14.43
C SER A 126 -14.44 -23.48 -15.32
N PHE A 127 -13.82 -22.37 -14.91
CA PHE A 127 -12.69 -21.77 -15.60
C PHE A 127 -11.40 -22.15 -14.86
N GLN A 128 -10.43 -22.71 -15.59
CA GLN A 128 -9.11 -23.03 -15.04
C GLN A 128 -8.04 -22.76 -16.09
N TRP A 129 -6.97 -22.04 -15.70
CA TRP A 129 -5.91 -21.66 -16.62
C TRP A 129 -4.53 -21.68 -15.94
N ARG A 130 -3.48 -22.04 -16.68
CA ARG A 130 -2.10 -21.97 -16.19
C ARG A 130 -1.54 -20.57 -16.36
N ILE A 131 -0.99 -20.00 -15.31
CA ILE A 131 -0.45 -18.64 -15.29
C ILE A 131 1.06 -18.67 -15.06
N PHE A 132 1.75 -17.71 -15.65
CA PHE A 132 3.21 -17.56 -15.62
C PHE A 132 3.56 -16.08 -15.48
N ASP A 133 4.85 -15.78 -15.43
CA ASP A 133 5.34 -14.40 -15.61
C ASP A 133 4.64 -13.70 -16.79
N ASP A 134 4.37 -12.41 -16.63
CA ASP A 134 3.58 -11.56 -17.52
C ASP A 134 2.10 -11.94 -17.73
N SER A 135 1.57 -12.93 -17.01
CA SER A 135 0.12 -13.21 -17.05
C SER A 135 -0.67 -12.15 -16.28
N ALA A 136 -1.73 -11.64 -16.92
CA ALA A 136 -2.75 -10.80 -16.30
C ALA A 136 -4.05 -11.59 -16.11
N ILE A 137 -4.72 -11.37 -14.98
CA ILE A 137 -5.95 -12.06 -14.58
C ILE A 137 -6.98 -11.00 -14.23
N MET A 138 -8.12 -11.04 -14.91
CA MET A 138 -9.27 -10.18 -14.61
C MET A 138 -10.31 -11.04 -13.91
N ILE A 139 -10.67 -10.65 -12.69
CA ILE A 139 -11.65 -11.32 -11.84
C ILE A 139 -12.82 -10.37 -11.64
N PRO A 140 -13.94 -10.57 -12.35
CA PRO A 140 -15.13 -9.75 -12.19
C PRO A 140 -15.76 -9.93 -10.79
N ALA A 141 -16.39 -8.87 -10.30
CA ALA A 141 -17.21 -8.90 -9.10
C ALA A 141 -18.23 -10.06 -9.15
N GLY A 142 -18.39 -10.75 -8.02
CA GLY A 142 -19.28 -11.89 -7.85
C GLY A 142 -18.74 -13.23 -8.37
N MET A 143 -17.48 -13.30 -8.83
CA MET A 143 -16.84 -14.56 -9.22
C MET A 143 -16.09 -15.19 -8.05
N TRP A 144 -16.38 -16.46 -7.78
CA TRP A 144 -15.53 -17.29 -6.94
C TRP A 144 -14.21 -17.52 -7.64
N HIS A 145 -13.09 -17.35 -6.93
CA HIS A 145 -11.78 -17.45 -7.53
C HIS A 145 -10.72 -17.93 -6.54
N ASN A 146 -9.66 -18.55 -7.08
CA ASN A 146 -8.45 -18.89 -6.34
C ASN A 146 -7.23 -18.87 -7.28
N VAL A 147 -6.06 -18.57 -6.74
CA VAL A 147 -4.78 -18.70 -7.43
C VAL A 147 -3.85 -19.55 -6.58
N THR A 148 -3.35 -20.63 -7.15
CA THR A 148 -2.44 -21.58 -6.49
C THR A 148 -1.08 -21.55 -7.14
N ASN A 149 -0.02 -21.43 -6.34
CA ASN A 149 1.35 -21.62 -6.80
C ASN A 149 1.63 -23.10 -7.04
N THR A 150 1.85 -23.46 -8.30
CA THR A 150 2.16 -24.84 -8.73
C THR A 150 3.63 -25.02 -9.12
N GLY A 151 4.45 -24.00 -8.90
CA GLY A 151 5.89 -24.03 -9.10
C GLY A 151 6.65 -24.49 -7.85
N ASN A 152 7.98 -24.41 -7.95
CA ASN A 152 8.94 -24.73 -6.89
C ASN A 152 9.62 -23.48 -6.30
N VAL A 153 9.24 -22.29 -6.75
CA VAL A 153 9.72 -20.99 -6.26
C VAL A 153 8.52 -20.14 -5.82
N PRO A 154 8.71 -19.10 -5.00
CA PRO A 154 7.61 -18.21 -4.66
C PRO A 154 7.00 -17.54 -5.90
N LEU A 155 5.67 -17.60 -5.98
CA LEU A 155 4.86 -16.87 -6.96
C LEU A 155 4.72 -15.42 -6.47
N LYS A 156 5.25 -14.49 -7.26
CA LYS A 156 5.22 -13.05 -6.97
C LYS A 156 4.19 -12.40 -7.87
N LEU A 157 3.32 -11.61 -7.26
CA LEU A 157 2.26 -10.92 -7.98
C LEU A 157 1.90 -9.62 -7.27
N TYR A 158 1.21 -8.75 -7.98
CA TYR A 158 0.45 -7.67 -7.38
C TYR A 158 -1.02 -7.80 -7.74
N SER A 159 -1.88 -7.28 -6.87
CA SER A 159 -3.32 -7.23 -7.03
C SER A 159 -3.78 -5.78 -7.02
N ILE A 160 -4.75 -5.45 -7.87
CA ILE A 160 -5.48 -4.19 -7.89
C ILE A 160 -6.94 -4.49 -7.63
N TYR A 161 -7.49 -3.93 -6.55
CA TYR A 161 -8.92 -4.00 -6.21
C TYR A 161 -9.58 -2.68 -6.61
N ALA A 162 -10.77 -2.73 -7.19
CA ALA A 162 -11.59 -1.55 -7.47
C ALA A 162 -13.07 -1.81 -7.12
N PRO A 163 -13.61 -1.22 -6.03
CA PRO A 163 -12.97 -0.31 -5.05
C PRO A 163 -11.94 -1.00 -4.12
N PRO A 164 -11.24 -0.26 -3.23
CA PRO A 164 -10.34 -0.85 -2.22
C PRO A 164 -11.01 -1.95 -1.38
N ASN A 165 -10.26 -3.00 -1.06
CA ASN A 165 -10.79 -4.18 -0.35
C ASN A 165 -10.26 -4.32 1.09
N HIS A 166 -8.99 -3.97 1.33
CA HIS A 166 -8.36 -4.06 2.65
C HIS A 166 -8.14 -2.68 3.28
N PRO A 167 -8.04 -2.58 4.62
CA PRO A 167 -7.66 -1.33 5.28
C PRO A 167 -6.32 -0.75 4.78
N PHE A 168 -6.18 0.57 4.88
CA PHE A 168 -4.92 1.25 4.63
C PHE A 168 -3.80 0.67 5.51
N GLY A 169 -2.62 0.44 4.93
CA GLY A 169 -1.46 -0.07 5.66
C GLY A 169 -1.51 -1.55 6.03
N THR A 170 -2.46 -2.33 5.49
CA THR A 170 -2.54 -3.77 5.73
C THR A 170 -1.23 -4.49 5.36
N VAL A 171 -0.70 -5.26 6.31
CA VAL A 171 0.41 -6.19 6.10
C VAL A 171 0.09 -7.53 6.76
N HIS A 172 -0.05 -8.57 5.97
CA HIS A 172 -0.17 -9.96 6.42
C HIS A 172 1.13 -10.67 6.09
N LYS A 173 1.93 -10.99 7.11
CA LYS A 173 3.21 -11.69 6.90
C LYS A 173 2.97 -13.08 6.37
N THR A 174 1.98 -13.77 6.92
CA THR A 174 1.61 -15.14 6.55
C THR A 174 0.17 -15.20 6.07
N LYS A 175 -0.17 -16.30 5.36
CA LYS A 175 -1.56 -16.60 4.99
C LYS A 175 -2.46 -16.73 6.23
N ALA A 176 -1.95 -17.35 7.29
CA ALA A 176 -2.70 -17.53 8.54
C ALA A 176 -3.12 -16.17 9.16
N ASP A 177 -2.25 -15.16 9.13
CA ASP A 177 -2.58 -13.81 9.59
C ASP A 177 -3.74 -13.20 8.77
N ALA A 178 -3.73 -13.42 7.46
CA ALA A 178 -4.79 -12.95 6.57
C ALA A 178 -6.13 -13.64 6.85
N MET A 179 -6.12 -14.97 6.97
CA MET A 179 -7.32 -15.74 7.25
C MET A 179 -7.91 -15.40 8.62
N ALA A 180 -7.08 -15.20 9.65
CA ALA A 180 -7.56 -14.80 10.97
C ALA A 180 -8.28 -13.43 10.95
N MET A 181 -7.76 -12.47 10.16
CA MET A 181 -8.40 -11.18 9.98
C MET A 181 -9.71 -11.29 9.20
N GLU A 182 -9.74 -12.03 8.10
CA GLU A 182 -10.92 -12.21 7.25
C GLU A 182 -12.03 -13.01 7.95
N GLU A 183 -11.67 -14.06 8.71
CA GLU A 183 -12.61 -14.78 9.58
C GLU A 183 -13.14 -13.90 10.72
N GLY A 184 -12.29 -13.03 11.30
CA GLY A 184 -12.73 -12.05 12.29
C GLY A 184 -13.76 -11.06 11.73
N LEU A 185 -13.62 -10.68 10.46
CA LEU A 185 -14.58 -9.84 9.74
C LEU A 185 -15.87 -10.61 9.37
N ALA A 186 -15.76 -11.88 8.98
CA ALA A 186 -16.90 -12.71 8.56
C ALA A 186 -17.73 -13.27 9.72
N ASN A 187 -17.10 -13.60 10.87
CA ASN A 187 -17.75 -14.20 12.04
C ASN A 187 -18.25 -13.17 13.07
N GLY A 188 -18.19 -11.88 12.73
CA GLY A 188 -18.63 -10.79 13.57
C GLY A 188 -20.15 -10.68 13.72
N ASN A 189 -20.76 -11.58 14.49
CA ASN A 189 -22.01 -11.27 15.20
C ASN A 189 -21.72 -10.16 16.24
N GLY A 190 -21.79 -8.89 15.82
CA GLY A 190 -21.96 -7.75 16.72
C GLY A 190 -20.74 -7.26 17.51
N LYS A 191 -19.50 -7.68 17.20
CA LYS A 191 -18.29 -6.95 17.61
C LYS A 191 -17.70 -6.31 16.36
N THR A 192 -18.23 -5.15 16.01
CA THR A 192 -17.79 -4.35 14.86
C THR A 192 -16.34 -3.94 15.05
N ALA A 193 -15.41 -4.67 14.43
CA ALA A 193 -14.05 -4.19 14.28
C ALA A 193 -14.10 -2.95 13.39
N THR A 194 -13.97 -1.77 13.98
CA THR A 194 -13.84 -0.52 13.23
C THR A 194 -12.39 -0.44 12.75
N PHE A 195 -12.14 -0.34 11.45
CA PHE A 195 -10.77 -0.16 10.93
C PHE A 195 -9.72 -1.17 11.46
N GLY A 196 -10.10 -2.46 11.57
CA GLY A 196 -9.17 -3.53 11.95
C GLY A 196 -8.85 -3.66 13.45
N LYS A 197 -9.55 -2.93 14.34
CA LYS A 197 -9.52 -3.15 15.79
C LYS A 197 -10.95 -3.19 16.35
N THR A 198 -11.18 -4.01 17.38
CA THR A 198 -12.41 -3.94 18.18
C THR A 198 -12.51 -2.60 18.92
N PRO A 199 -13.70 -2.18 19.38
CA PRO A 199 -13.83 -0.95 20.18
C PRO A 199 -12.89 -0.92 21.40
N ASP A 200 -12.74 -2.02 22.13
CA ASP A 200 -11.83 -2.09 23.29
C ASP A 200 -10.35 -2.06 22.91
N GLU A 201 -10.00 -2.59 21.74
CA GLU A 201 -8.65 -2.46 21.18
C GLU A 201 -8.38 -1.04 20.72
N TRP A 202 -9.37 -0.31 20.21
CA TRP A 202 -9.24 1.13 19.96
C TRP A 202 -8.99 1.90 21.24
N VAL A 203 -9.78 1.64 22.29
CA VAL A 203 -9.58 2.27 23.60
C VAL A 203 -8.17 2.04 24.12
N ARG A 204 -7.69 0.77 24.08
CA ARG A 204 -6.32 0.43 24.48
C ARG A 204 -5.26 1.07 23.59
N HIS A 205 -5.49 1.12 22.28
CA HIS A 205 -4.54 1.70 21.33
C HIS A 205 -4.34 3.20 21.56
N THR A 206 -5.39 3.93 21.89
CA THR A 206 -5.33 5.37 22.16
C THR A 206 -5.04 5.71 23.62
N GLU A 207 -4.81 4.72 24.48
CA GLU A 207 -4.63 4.92 25.93
C GLU A 207 -3.45 5.85 26.24
N PHE A 208 -2.39 5.81 25.44
CA PHE A 208 -1.26 6.73 25.55
C PHE A 208 -1.71 8.19 25.49
N LEU A 209 -2.52 8.56 24.48
CA LEU A 209 -3.03 9.92 24.33
C LEU A 209 -3.83 10.32 25.57
N VAL A 210 -4.75 9.47 26.02
CA VAL A 210 -5.58 9.72 27.21
C VAL A 210 -4.73 10.00 28.45
N LYS A 211 -3.63 9.27 28.65
CA LYS A 211 -2.71 9.51 29.77
C LYS A 211 -2.06 10.88 29.70
N GLU A 212 -1.56 11.29 28.53
CA GLU A 212 -0.93 12.62 28.35
C GLU A 212 -1.91 13.76 28.71
N GLY A 213 -3.14 13.73 28.18
CA GLY A 213 -4.11 14.78 28.52
C GLY A 213 -4.59 14.76 29.96
N LEU A 214 -4.66 13.60 30.61
CA LEU A 214 -4.94 13.56 32.04
C LEU A 214 -3.81 14.21 32.85
N GLU A 215 -2.56 14.15 32.40
CA GLU A 215 -1.46 14.90 33.00
C GLU A 215 -1.61 16.41 32.75
N ASP A 216 -2.05 16.84 31.56
CA ASP A 216 -2.28 18.26 31.27
C ASP A 216 -3.46 18.84 32.05
N VAL A 217 -4.53 18.06 32.28
CA VAL A 217 -5.61 18.43 33.22
C VAL A 217 -5.05 18.66 34.62
N LYS A 218 -4.16 17.78 35.12
CA LYS A 218 -3.53 17.93 36.45
C LYS A 218 -2.61 19.16 36.51
N ARG A 219 -1.99 19.54 35.39
CA ARG A 219 -1.17 20.75 35.27
C ARG A 219 -2.00 22.04 35.17
N GLY A 220 -3.33 21.93 35.08
CA GLY A 220 -4.23 23.08 35.01
C GLY A 220 -4.27 23.73 33.62
N ILE A 221 -3.94 22.97 32.56
CA ILE A 221 -4.02 23.45 31.18
C ILE A 221 -5.48 23.67 30.79
N ASN A 222 -5.72 24.67 29.93
CA ASN A 222 -7.06 25.04 29.47
C ASN A 222 -7.78 23.85 28.83
N MET A 223 -8.99 23.54 29.29
CA MET A 223 -9.78 22.40 28.76
C MET A 223 -10.07 22.50 27.26
N THR A 224 -10.26 23.71 26.74
CA THR A 224 -10.49 23.92 25.29
C THR A 224 -9.26 23.54 24.50
N HIS A 225 -8.08 23.90 25.00
CA HIS A 225 -6.80 23.53 24.39
C HIS A 225 -6.63 22.01 24.36
N ILE A 226 -6.79 21.34 25.52
CA ILE A 226 -6.68 19.88 25.63
C ILE A 226 -7.65 19.19 24.65
N LEU A 227 -8.91 19.61 24.59
CA LEU A 227 -9.87 19.00 23.66
C LEU A 227 -9.48 19.19 22.19
N GLN A 228 -8.95 20.37 21.82
CA GLN A 228 -8.49 20.61 20.45
C GLN A 228 -7.31 19.72 20.07
N GLU A 229 -6.32 19.58 20.96
CA GLU A 229 -5.17 18.70 20.74
C GLU A 229 -5.59 17.25 20.57
N PHE A 230 -6.43 16.74 21.46
CA PHE A 230 -6.90 15.37 21.44
C PHE A 230 -7.68 15.00 20.18
N ILE A 231 -8.56 15.90 19.75
CA ILE A 231 -9.34 15.69 18.52
C ILE A 231 -8.38 15.63 17.33
N LEU A 232 -7.38 16.50 17.27
CA LEU A 232 -6.37 16.49 16.20
C LEU A 232 -5.52 15.22 16.21
N MET A 233 -5.05 14.80 17.39
CA MET A 233 -4.30 13.55 17.55
C MET A 233 -5.16 12.35 17.12
N GLY A 234 -6.43 12.31 17.52
CA GLY A 234 -7.38 11.25 17.10
C GLY A 234 -7.58 11.20 15.58
N VAL A 235 -7.67 12.35 14.91
CA VAL A 235 -7.74 12.42 13.44
C VAL A 235 -6.45 11.88 12.80
N LEU A 236 -5.27 12.20 13.34
CA LEU A 236 -4.00 11.69 12.83
C LEU A 236 -3.87 10.18 13.02
N VAL A 237 -4.27 9.67 14.19
CA VAL A 237 -4.34 8.22 14.43
C VAL A 237 -5.28 7.54 13.44
N GLY A 238 -6.45 8.14 13.17
CA GLY A 238 -7.38 7.67 12.12
C GLY A 238 -6.79 7.68 10.71
N LYS A 239 -5.77 8.51 10.44
CA LYS A 239 -5.00 8.55 9.19
C LYS A 239 -3.79 7.60 9.17
N GLY A 240 -3.63 6.75 10.19
CA GLY A 240 -2.59 5.73 10.26
C GLY A 240 -1.33 6.14 11.02
N TYR A 241 -1.32 7.26 11.74
CA TYR A 241 -0.23 7.62 12.64
C TYR A 241 -0.28 6.73 13.89
N SER A 242 0.88 6.42 14.48
CA SER A 242 0.88 5.87 15.85
C SER A 242 0.42 6.96 16.84
N PRO A 243 -0.15 6.59 18.00
CA PRO A 243 -0.49 7.54 19.06
C PRO A 243 0.66 8.50 19.41
N GLU A 244 1.87 7.98 19.55
CA GLU A 244 3.07 8.75 19.87
C GLU A 244 3.43 9.71 18.73
N LYS A 245 3.35 9.25 17.47
CA LYS A 245 3.62 10.11 16.30
C LYS A 245 2.57 11.20 16.15
N ALA A 246 1.30 10.90 16.43
CA ALA A 246 0.23 11.87 16.42
C ALA A 246 0.45 12.95 17.49
N TYR A 247 0.83 12.54 18.70
CA TYR A 247 1.21 13.43 19.80
C TYR A 247 2.36 14.37 19.39
N GLU A 248 3.51 13.81 18.96
CA GLU A 248 4.67 14.59 18.51
C GLU A 248 4.32 15.60 17.41
N THR A 249 3.45 15.20 16.48
CA THR A 249 3.06 16.05 15.35
C THR A 249 2.23 17.24 15.80
N VAL A 250 1.28 17.04 16.72
CA VAL A 250 0.42 18.12 17.24
C VAL A 250 1.23 19.08 18.12
N GLU A 251 2.08 18.55 19.01
CA GLU A 251 3.02 19.33 19.82
C GLU A 251 3.96 20.17 18.95
N GLU A 252 4.46 19.61 17.84
CA GLU A 252 5.27 20.37 16.88
C GLU A 252 4.46 21.51 16.26
N TRP A 253 3.21 21.29 15.89
CA TRP A 253 2.36 22.34 15.29
C TRP A 253 2.09 23.48 16.25
N GLU A 254 1.94 23.19 17.53
CA GLU A 254 1.77 24.20 18.57
C GLU A 254 3.08 24.95 18.82
N ARG A 255 4.18 24.23 19.07
CA ARG A 255 5.51 24.81 19.36
C ARG A 255 6.02 25.68 18.23
N THR A 256 5.79 25.28 16.98
CA THR A 256 6.23 26.03 15.80
C THR A 256 5.28 27.15 15.40
N GLY A 257 4.09 27.23 16.02
CA GLY A 257 3.04 28.17 15.64
C GLY A 257 2.38 27.87 14.29
N LYS A 258 2.56 26.66 13.76
CA LYS A 258 1.85 26.20 12.56
C LYS A 258 0.34 26.21 12.77
N SER A 259 -0.11 25.94 13.99
CA SER A 259 -1.51 26.13 14.42
C SER A 259 -1.64 27.33 15.34
N LYS A 260 -2.13 28.46 14.79
CA LYS A 260 -2.43 29.67 15.58
C LYS A 260 -3.52 29.41 16.62
N LEU A 261 -4.52 28.60 16.27
CA LEU A 261 -5.64 28.28 17.16
C LEU A 261 -5.21 27.47 18.39
N LEU A 262 -4.21 26.58 18.25
CA LEU A 262 -3.67 25.84 19.40
C LEU A 262 -2.87 26.77 20.32
N GLN A 263 -2.09 27.70 19.77
CA GLN A 263 -1.37 28.70 20.57
C GLN A 263 -2.33 29.64 21.30
N GLU A 264 -3.39 30.08 20.63
CA GLU A 264 -4.41 30.94 21.23
C GLU A 264 -5.11 30.23 22.39
N SER A 265 -5.52 28.97 22.21
CA SER A 265 -6.26 28.24 23.25
C SER A 265 -5.42 27.86 24.46
N LYS A 266 -4.10 27.67 24.30
CA LYS A 266 -3.19 27.39 25.41
C LYS A 266 -3.05 28.55 26.40
N ASN A 267 -3.18 29.77 25.89
CA ASN A 267 -2.99 31.01 26.64
C ASN A 267 -4.29 31.56 27.24
N MET A 268 -5.41 30.85 27.10
CA MET A 268 -6.70 31.18 27.71
C MET A 268 -6.80 30.64 29.14
#